data_AF-A0A536E554-F1
#
_entry.id   AF-A0A536E554-F1
#
_cell.length_a   1.000
_cell.length_b   1.000
_cell.length_c   1.000
_cell.angle_alpha   90.00
_cell.angle_beta   90.00
_cell.angle_gamma   90.00
#
_symmetry.space_group_name_H-M   'P 1'
#
loop_
_entity.id
_entity.type
_entity.pdbx_description
1 polymer ?
#
loop_
_entity_poly.entity_id
_entity_poly.type
_entity_poly.pdbx_seq_one_letter_code
_entity_poly.pdbx_strand_id
1 'polypeptide(L)'
;MDSTTWLDSDFSNLKLKYAVGVDGLSLPLVLLTAFLGLISVLISWRIDLRPKEYFAWLLVLETSLLGVFSALDFVLFFVFWEIELVPMYFLISVWGSGNRVYSAWKYVLYTFFGSALMLVGILTLGFTTETFDIRELARIGDIHDAIIPT
;
A
#
# COMPACT_ATOMS: atom_id res chain seq x y z
N MET A 1 7.28 -15.38 13.07
CA MET A 1 6.99 -13.96 12.79
C MET A 1 5.70 -13.66 13.50
N ASP A 2 5.77 -12.78 14.49
CA ASP A 2 4.66 -12.53 15.41
C ASP A 2 3.67 -11.57 14.75
N SER A 3 2.43 -12.03 14.55
CA SER A 3 1.31 -11.19 14.11
C SER A 3 0.59 -10.64 15.32
N THR A 4 0.41 -9.33 15.40
CA THR A 4 -0.35 -8.71 16.50
C THR A 4 -1.75 -8.36 16.02
N THR A 5 -2.78 -8.70 16.78
CA THR A 5 -4.15 -8.29 16.46
C THR A 5 -4.28 -6.81 16.79
N TRP A 6 -4.53 -5.98 15.78
CA TRP A 6 -4.54 -4.52 15.91
C TRP A 6 -5.95 -3.94 15.90
N LEU A 7 -6.89 -4.65 15.28
CA LEU A 7 -8.33 -4.36 15.30
C LEU A 7 -9.06 -5.66 15.61
N ASP A 8 -9.67 -5.72 16.79
CA ASP A 8 -10.62 -6.77 17.18
C ASP A 8 -12.02 -6.19 16.99
N SER A 9 -12.72 -6.59 15.94
CA SER A 9 -14.05 -6.06 15.65
C SER A 9 -15.12 -6.91 16.33
N ASP A 10 -15.78 -6.39 17.37
CA ASP A 10 -16.91 -7.06 18.04
C ASP A 10 -18.11 -7.36 17.10
N PHE A 11 -18.14 -6.75 15.90
CA PHE A 11 -19.24 -6.85 14.94
C PHE A 11 -19.12 -7.99 13.92
N SER A 12 -17.95 -8.62 13.81
CA SER A 12 -17.72 -9.77 12.92
C SER A 12 -16.58 -10.62 13.49
N ASN A 13 -16.64 -11.95 13.41
CA ASN A 13 -15.56 -12.86 13.83
C ASN A 13 -14.25 -12.72 12.99
N LEU A 14 -14.06 -11.59 12.30
CA LEU A 14 -12.89 -11.25 11.51
C LEU A 14 -11.82 -10.64 12.41
N LYS A 15 -10.71 -11.35 12.59
CA LYS A 15 -9.54 -10.84 13.31
C LYS A 15 -8.55 -10.23 12.33
N LEU A 16 -8.44 -8.91 12.33
CA LEU A 16 -7.46 -8.19 11.54
C LEU A 16 -6.08 -8.32 12.19
N LYS A 17 -5.13 -8.89 11.46
CA LYS A 17 -3.77 -9.12 11.94
C LYS A 17 -2.83 -8.09 11.35
N TYR A 18 -2.07 -7.42 12.21
CA TYR A 18 -0.92 -6.64 11.80
C TYR A 18 0.25 -7.60 11.64
N ALA A 19 0.48 -8.00 10.40
CA ALA A 19 1.59 -8.84 10.00
C ALA A 19 2.38 -8.11 8.91
N VAL A 20 3.65 -7.86 9.20
CA VAL A 20 4.61 -7.28 8.25
C VAL A 20 5.74 -8.28 8.05
N GLY A 21 6.18 -8.44 6.81
CA GLY A 21 7.27 -9.33 6.47
C GLY A 21 7.75 -9.14 5.04
N VAL A 22 8.97 -9.59 4.78
CA VAL A 22 9.61 -9.49 3.47
C VAL A 22 9.88 -10.91 2.99
N ASP A 23 9.32 -11.28 1.85
CA ASP A 23 9.60 -12.54 1.16
C ASP A 23 10.61 -12.34 0.02
N GLY A 24 10.91 -13.41 -0.74
CA GLY A 24 11.85 -13.35 -1.85
C GLY A 24 11.43 -12.42 -3.00
N LEU A 25 10.13 -12.13 -3.16
CA LEU A 25 9.60 -11.23 -4.18
C LEU A 25 9.53 -9.78 -3.68
N SER A 26 9.15 -9.57 -2.42
CA SER A 26 9.13 -8.26 -1.78
C SER A 26 10.53 -7.70 -1.57
N LEU A 27 11.55 -8.55 -1.34
CA LEU A 27 12.91 -8.10 -1.09
C LEU A 27 13.50 -7.21 -2.21
N PRO A 28 13.48 -7.60 -3.50
CA PRO A 28 13.95 -6.72 -4.57
C PRO A 28 13.10 -5.45 -4.72
N LEU A 29 11.80 -5.51 -4.46
CA LEU A 29 10.90 -4.36 -4.55
C LEU A 29 11.19 -3.34 -3.44
N VAL A 30 11.33 -3.80 -2.20
CA VAL A 30 11.72 -2.98 -1.04
C VAL A 30 13.08 -2.32 -1.26
N LEU A 31 14.06 -3.09 -1.74
CA LEU A 31 15.41 -2.57 -2.01
C LEU A 31 15.38 -1.52 -3.12
N LEU A 32 14.63 -1.77 -4.19
CA LEU A 32 14.45 -0.81 -5.28
C LEU A 32 13.77 0.47 -4.80
N THR A 33 12.71 0.36 -3.99
CA THR A 33 12.00 1.53 -3.42
C THR A 33 12.93 2.36 -2.55
N ALA A 34 13.69 1.75 -1.64
CA ALA A 34 14.65 2.47 -0.80
C ALA A 34 15.77 3.11 -1.63
N PHE A 35 16.24 2.44 -2.69
CA PHE A 35 17.24 2.98 -3.59
C PHE A 35 16.73 4.19 -4.38
N LEU A 36 15.49 4.11 -4.89
CA LEU A 36 14.83 5.23 -5.56
C LEU A 36 14.54 6.38 -4.61
N GLY A 37 14.15 6.10 -3.36
CA GLY A 37 13.99 7.10 -2.30
C GLY A 37 15.29 7.88 -2.07
N LEU A 38 16.41 7.16 -1.93
CA LEU A 38 17.73 7.75 -1.80
C LEU A 38 18.10 8.65 -3.00
N ILE A 39 17.88 8.18 -4.23
CA ILE A 39 18.12 8.98 -5.44
C ILE A 39 17.23 10.23 -5.46
N SER A 40 15.95 10.08 -5.11
CA SER A 40 14.98 11.17 -5.09
C SER A 40 15.41 12.29 -4.14
N VAL A 41 15.92 11.93 -2.96
CA VAL A 41 16.49 12.88 -1.99
C VAL A 41 17.71 13.59 -2.56
N LEU A 42 18.64 12.86 -3.19
CA LEU A 42 19.85 13.44 -3.78
C LEU A 42 19.56 14.43 -4.91
N ILE A 43 18.61 14.11 -5.79
CA ILE A 43 18.20 14.99 -6.89
C ILE A 43 17.50 16.24 -6.35
N SER A 44 16.72 16.09 -5.28
CA SER A 44 15.89 17.17 -4.71
C SER A 44 16.66 18.18 -3.85
N TRP A 45 17.99 18.08 -3.77
CA TRP A 45 18.84 18.99 -2.98
C TRP A 45 18.72 20.48 -3.37
N ARG A 46 18.23 20.76 -4.58
CA ARG A 46 18.05 22.13 -5.11
C ARG A 46 16.64 22.68 -4.93
N ILE A 47 15.77 22.05 -4.13
CA ILE A 47 14.43 22.57 -3.88
C ILE A 47 14.51 23.72 -2.85
N ASP A 48 14.30 24.94 -3.32
CA ASP A 48 14.30 26.14 -2.47
C ASP A 48 12.92 26.42 -1.84
N LEU A 49 11.83 25.97 -2.47
CA LEU A 49 10.47 26.21 -2.00
C LEU A 49 10.10 25.22 -0.89
N ARG A 50 9.93 25.71 0.34
CA ARG A 50 9.42 24.94 1.51
C ARG A 50 10.08 23.56 1.67
N PRO A 51 11.43 23.47 1.72
CA PRO A 51 12.15 22.18 1.66
C PRO A 51 11.75 21.22 2.78
N LYS A 52 11.48 21.73 3.99
CA LYS A 52 11.05 20.90 5.13
C LYS A 52 9.79 20.11 4.84
N GLU A 53 8.82 20.74 4.19
CA GLU A 53 7.54 20.10 3.86
C GLU A 53 7.69 19.14 2.70
N TYR A 54 8.52 19.49 1.71
CA TYR A 54 8.83 18.59 0.61
C TYR A 54 9.42 17.27 1.11
N PHE A 55 10.47 17.33 1.94
CA PHE A 55 11.11 16.14 2.47
C PHE A 55 10.23 15.40 3.47
N ALA A 56 9.39 16.09 4.25
CA ALA A 56 8.41 15.43 5.11
C ALA A 56 7.42 14.58 4.28
N TRP A 57 6.85 15.14 3.22
CA TRP A 57 5.94 14.40 2.35
C TRP A 57 6.65 13.28 1.57
N LEU A 58 7.90 13.50 1.15
CA LEU A 58 8.71 12.49 0.47
C LEU A 58 9.03 11.29 1.38
N LEU A 59 9.35 11.53 2.65
CA LEU A 59 9.60 10.45 3.62
C LEU A 59 8.31 9.69 3.97
N VAL A 60 7.17 10.40 4.07
CA VAL A 60 5.87 9.75 4.26
C VAL A 60 5.53 8.87 3.06
N LEU A 61 5.77 9.35 1.84
CA LEU A 61 5.60 8.58 0.60
C LEU A 61 6.49 7.33 0.57
N GLU A 62 7.77 7.48 0.92
CA GLU A 62 8.71 6.36 0.98
C GLU A 62 8.26 5.31 2.01
N THR A 63 7.83 5.76 3.19
CA THR A 63 7.33 4.88 4.26
C THR A 63 6.07 4.13 3.83
N SER A 64 5.12 4.80 3.15
CA SER A 64 3.93 4.13 2.65
C SER A 64 4.26 3.08 1.59
N LEU A 65 5.15 3.40 0.64
CA LEU A 65 5.59 2.46 -0.40
C LEU A 65 6.29 1.22 0.19
N LEU A 66 7.15 1.40 1.19
CA LEU A 66 7.77 0.28 1.91
C LEU A 66 6.73 -0.55 2.67
N GLY A 67 5.71 0.11 3.24
CA GLY A 67 4.56 -0.54 3.87
C GLY A 67 3.77 -1.42 2.92
N VAL A 68 3.48 -0.95 1.71
CA VAL A 68 2.77 -1.70 0.66
C VAL A 68 3.48 -3.03 0.35
N PHE A 69 4.80 -3.01 0.17
CA PHE A 69 5.56 -4.23 -0.16
C PHE A 69 5.82 -5.17 1.01
N SER A 70 5.62 -4.69 2.23
CA SER A 70 5.86 -5.48 3.45
C SER A 70 4.58 -5.96 4.14
N ALA A 71 3.41 -5.48 3.71
CA ALA A 71 2.11 -5.90 4.24
C ALA A 71 1.79 -7.35 3.86
N LEU A 72 1.37 -8.15 4.85
CA LEU A 72 0.98 -9.56 4.68
C LEU A 72 -0.53 -9.80 4.85
N ASP A 73 -1.26 -8.73 5.15
CA ASP A 73 -2.71 -8.73 5.29
C ASP A 73 -3.27 -7.75 4.25
N PHE A 74 -4.32 -8.15 3.53
CA PHE A 74 -4.89 -7.34 2.45
C PHE A 74 -5.46 -6.00 2.91
N VAL A 75 -6.00 -5.93 4.13
CA VAL A 75 -6.51 -4.68 4.69
C VAL A 75 -5.34 -3.76 5.06
N LEU A 76 -4.28 -4.32 5.64
CA LEU A 76 -3.06 -3.56 5.92
C LEU A 76 -2.41 -3.03 4.63
N PHE A 77 -2.36 -3.87 3.58
CA PHE A 77 -1.93 -3.47 2.24
C PHE A 77 -2.75 -2.30 1.70
N PHE A 78 -4.09 -2.41 1.77
CA PHE A 78 -5.01 -1.35 1.34
C PHE A 78 -4.78 -0.04 2.11
N VAL A 79 -4.53 -0.10 3.42
CA VAL A 79 -4.25 1.09 4.23
C VAL A 79 -2.96 1.77 3.78
N PHE A 80 -1.87 1.03 3.57
CA PHE A 80 -0.63 1.63 3.05
C PHE A 80 -0.81 2.21 1.64
N TRP A 81 -1.60 1.56 0.80
CA TRP A 81 -1.95 2.04 -0.53
C TRP A 81 -2.70 3.38 -0.50
N GLU A 82 -3.67 3.53 0.40
CA GLU A 82 -4.41 4.79 0.56
C GLU A 82 -3.56 5.89 1.20
N ILE A 83 -2.66 5.53 2.12
CA ILE A 83 -1.73 6.51 2.73
C ILE A 83 -0.81 7.12 1.68
N GLU A 84 -0.36 6.37 0.67
CA GLU A 84 0.51 6.86 -0.41
C GLU A 84 -0.14 7.98 -1.25
N LEU A 85 -1.47 7.92 -1.43
CA LEU A 85 -2.21 8.86 -2.26
C LEU A 85 -2.10 10.31 -1.73
N VAL A 86 -2.11 10.47 -0.40
CA VAL A 86 -2.04 11.76 0.29
C VAL A 86 -0.71 12.52 0.04
N PRO A 87 0.48 11.99 0.37
CA PRO A 87 1.75 12.66 0.10
C PRO A 87 1.94 12.91 -1.39
N MET A 88 1.53 11.99 -2.27
CA MET A 88 1.65 12.21 -3.72
C MET A 88 0.80 13.38 -4.19
N TYR A 89 -0.43 13.53 -3.69
CA TYR A 89 -1.26 14.70 -3.97
C TYR A 89 -0.57 16.02 -3.57
N PHE A 90 0.03 16.07 -2.37
CA PHE A 90 0.74 17.27 -1.91
C PHE A 90 2.01 17.57 -2.72
N LEU A 91 2.80 16.55 -3.03
CA LEU A 91 4.00 16.67 -3.84
C LEU A 91 3.68 17.20 -5.25
N ILE A 92 2.65 16.65 -5.89
CA ILE A 92 2.21 17.11 -7.23
C ILE A 92 1.60 18.51 -7.15
N SER A 93 0.71 18.78 -6.18
CA SER A 93 -0.02 20.05 -6.13
C SER A 93 0.84 21.26 -5.80
N VAL A 94 1.92 21.11 -5.03
CA VAL A 94 2.80 22.23 -4.63
C VAL A 94 4.04 22.32 -5.51
N TRP A 95 4.76 21.21 -5.72
CA TRP A 95 6.05 21.15 -6.42
C TRP A 95 5.96 20.60 -7.85
N GLY A 96 4.79 20.14 -8.30
CA GLY A 96 4.58 19.69 -9.67
C GLY A 96 4.70 20.82 -10.71
N SER A 97 5.01 20.42 -11.95
CA SER A 97 5.14 21.33 -13.09
C SER A 97 3.81 21.51 -13.84
N GLY A 98 3.66 22.63 -14.55
CA GLY A 98 2.47 22.94 -15.35
C GLY A 98 1.21 23.19 -14.52
N ASN A 99 0.08 22.61 -14.96
CA ASN A 99 -1.22 22.71 -14.28
C ASN A 99 -1.31 21.79 -13.05
N ARG A 100 -0.43 22.03 -12.08
CA ARG A 100 -0.15 21.18 -10.92
C ARG A 100 -1.39 20.75 -10.12
N VAL A 101 -2.32 21.66 -9.86
CA VAL A 101 -3.56 21.36 -9.10
C VAL A 101 -4.48 20.43 -9.87
N TYR A 102 -4.62 20.66 -11.18
CA TYR A 102 -5.43 19.81 -12.05
C TYR A 102 -4.81 18.42 -12.22
N SER A 103 -3.49 18.35 -12.38
CA SER A 103 -2.75 17.08 -12.42
C SER A 103 -2.88 16.29 -11.11
N ALA A 104 -2.80 16.97 -9.96
CA ALA A 104 -2.97 16.34 -8.65
C ALA A 104 -4.37 15.74 -8.46
N TRP A 105 -5.42 16.49 -8.83
CA TRP A 105 -6.80 15.98 -8.76
C TRP A 105 -7.04 14.81 -9.70
N LYS A 106 -6.46 14.83 -10.90
CA LYS A 106 -6.52 13.69 -11.81
C LYS A 106 -5.88 12.45 -11.20
N TYR A 107 -4.66 12.58 -10.68
CA TYR A 107 -3.96 11.48 -10.04
C TYR A 107 -4.84 10.85 -8.94
N VAL A 108 -5.39 11.68 -8.04
CA VAL A 108 -6.28 11.20 -6.97
C VAL A 108 -7.51 10.49 -7.53
N LEU A 109 -8.20 11.07 -8.52
CA LEU A 109 -9.41 10.46 -9.08
C LEU A 109 -9.15 9.12 -9.77
N TYR A 110 -8.06 9.01 -10.53
CA TYR A 110 -7.70 7.76 -11.20
C TYR A 110 -7.29 6.68 -10.19
N THR A 111 -6.46 7.03 -9.20
CA THR A 111 -6.00 6.08 -8.19
C THR A 111 -7.12 5.68 -7.24
N PHE A 112 -7.97 6.62 -6.81
CA PHE A 112 -9.11 6.36 -5.92
C PHE A 112 -10.16 5.46 -6.57
N PHE A 113 -10.41 5.62 -7.88
CA PHE A 113 -11.30 4.71 -8.59
C PHE A 113 -10.74 3.29 -8.66
N GLY A 114 -9.42 3.16 -8.91
CA GLY A 114 -8.73 1.88 -8.85
C GLY A 114 -8.77 1.25 -7.46
N SER A 115 -8.56 2.04 -6.41
CA SER A 115 -8.57 1.54 -5.04
C SER A 115 -9.97 1.16 -4.57
N ALA A 116 -11.03 1.84 -5.02
CA ALA A 116 -12.41 1.43 -4.74
C ALA A 116 -12.71 0.02 -5.30
N LEU A 117 -12.26 -0.28 -6.52
CA LEU A 117 -12.40 -1.63 -7.10
C LEU A 117 -11.58 -2.66 -6.32
N MET A 118 -10.36 -2.30 -5.92
CA MET A 118 -9.50 -3.15 -5.09
C MET A 118 -10.15 -3.45 -3.74
N LEU A 119 -10.74 -2.45 -3.07
CA LEU A 119 -11.44 -2.61 -1.80
C LEU A 119 -12.61 -3.58 -1.94
N VAL A 120 -13.40 -3.46 -3.01
CA VAL A 120 -14.49 -4.43 -3.29
C VAL A 120 -13.93 -5.85 -3.40
N GLY A 121 -12.82 -6.05 -4.12
CA GLY A 121 -12.17 -7.36 -4.23
C GLY A 121 -11.64 -7.91 -2.90
N ILE A 122 -11.06 -7.05 -2.05
CA ILE A 122 -10.58 -7.45 -0.73
C ILE A 122 -11.76 -7.84 0.16
N LEU A 123 -12.84 -7.05 0.17
CA LEU A 123 -14.03 -7.33 0.97
C LEU A 123 -14.73 -8.61 0.53
N THR A 124 -14.92 -8.82 -0.78
CA THR A 124 -15.54 -10.06 -1.28
C THR A 124 -14.73 -11.28 -0.87
N LEU A 125 -13.41 -11.22 -0.96
CA LEU A 125 -12.52 -12.29 -0.56
C LEU A 125 -12.55 -12.54 0.96
N GLY A 126 -12.53 -11.47 1.77
CA GLY A 126 -12.62 -11.57 3.22
C GLY A 126 -13.94 -12.17 3.71
N PHE A 127 -15.07 -11.85 3.07
CA PHE A 127 -16.36 -12.44 3.41
C PHE A 127 -16.52 -13.91 2.97
N THR A 128 -15.80 -14.36 1.93
CA THR A 128 -15.88 -15.75 1.49
C THR A 128 -14.93 -16.68 2.25
N THR A 129 -13.77 -16.16 2.68
CA THR A 129 -12.70 -16.97 3.30
C THR A 129 -12.55 -16.73 4.81
N GLU A 130 -13.28 -15.74 5.36
CA GLU A 130 -13.22 -15.32 6.77
C GLU A 130 -11.82 -14.92 7.26
N THR A 131 -10.89 -14.62 6.34
CA THR A 131 -9.52 -14.18 6.64
C THR A 131 -9.03 -13.15 5.61
N PHE A 132 -8.14 -12.26 6.04
CA PHE A 132 -7.44 -11.31 5.18
C PHE A 132 -5.94 -11.58 5.09
N ASP A 133 -5.45 -12.63 5.75
CA ASP A 133 -4.04 -13.02 5.76
C ASP A 133 -3.66 -13.66 4.43
N ILE A 134 -2.76 -12.99 3.69
CA ILE A 134 -2.33 -13.41 2.35
C ILE A 134 -1.75 -14.83 2.37
N ARG A 135 -1.10 -15.24 3.46
CA ARG A 135 -0.45 -16.56 3.60
C ARG A 135 -1.44 -17.69 3.82
N GLU A 136 -2.54 -17.37 4.50
CA GLU A 136 -3.64 -18.30 4.72
C GLU A 136 -4.42 -18.47 3.41
N LEU A 137 -4.69 -17.37 2.74
CA LEU A 137 -5.34 -17.34 1.42
C LEU A 137 -4.52 -18.06 0.34
N ALA A 138 -3.20 -17.88 0.33
CA ALA A 138 -2.31 -18.60 -0.59
C ALA A 138 -2.34 -20.13 -0.35
N ARG A 139 -2.59 -20.56 0.89
CA ARG A 139 -2.73 -21.99 1.23
C ARG A 139 -4.11 -22.54 0.87
N ILE A 140 -5.15 -21.72 0.92
CA ILE A 140 -6.50 -22.07 0.46
C ILE A 140 -6.54 -22.14 -1.08
N GLY A 141 -5.72 -21.32 -1.76
CA GLY A 141 -5.66 -21.23 -3.22
C GLY A 141 -4.73 -22.23 -3.91
N ASP A 142 -3.82 -22.90 -3.19
CA ASP A 142 -3.12 -24.07 -3.71
C ASP A 142 -4.02 -25.31 -3.54
N ILE A 143 -3.78 -26.34 -4.35
CA ILE A 143 -4.51 -27.61 -4.47
C ILE A 143 -5.57 -27.59 -5.60
N HIS A 144 -5.12 -27.97 -6.80
CA HIS A 144 -5.55 -29.15 -7.59
C HIS A 144 -6.99 -29.74 -7.46
N ASP A 145 -7.75 -29.51 -6.39
CA ASP A 145 -9.06 -30.10 -6.06
C ASP A 145 -10.27 -29.22 -6.46
N ALA A 146 -10.05 -27.96 -6.86
CA ALA A 146 -11.14 -27.11 -7.36
C ALA A 146 -11.49 -27.34 -8.85
N ILE A 147 -10.61 -27.97 -9.62
CA ILE A 147 -10.73 -28.09 -11.09
C ILE A 147 -11.10 -29.53 -11.52
N ILE A 148 -10.84 -30.55 -10.70
CA ILE A 148 -11.27 -31.93 -10.95
C ILE A 148 -11.89 -32.51 -9.68
N PRO A 149 -13.22 -32.63 -9.59
CA PRO A 149 -13.82 -33.47 -8.55
C PRO A 149 -13.55 -34.93 -8.90
N THR A 150 -12.83 -35.66 -8.05
CA THR A 150 -12.82 -37.14 -8.07
C THR A 150 -13.78 -37.70 -7.03
#